data_AF-A0A1S8AAX8-F1
#
_entry.id   AF-A0A1S8AAX8-F1
#
_cell.length_a   1.000
_cell.length_b   1.000
_cell.length_c   1.000
_cell.angle_alpha   90.00
_cell.angle_beta   90.00
_cell.angle_gamma   90.00
#
_symmetry.space_group_name_H-M   'P 1'
#
loop_
_entity.id
_entity.type
_entity.pdbx_description
1 polymer ?
#
loop_
_entity_poly.entity_id
_entity_poly.type
_entity_poly.pdbx_seq_one_letter_code
_entity_poly.pdbx_strand_id
1 'polypeptide(L)'
;MEGAPRHAIVFGASGLIGWAVVDQLLRSYPEAGAFSKITAVTNRRVQFAESHWPEPGANRPELHLVSGIDLRRGGGGALARSLDRAVEDIHTVTHVFYLGTSETDGMRKVWGVKQAYISFHRGRR
;
A
#
# COMPACT_ATOMS: atom_id res chain seq x y z
N MET A 1 12.23 0.45 -21.95
CA MET A 1 12.75 1.50 -21.05
C MET A 1 12.60 0.97 -19.63
N GLU A 2 13.67 0.48 -19.02
CA GLU A 2 13.66 0.06 -17.61
C GLU A 2 13.65 1.33 -16.74
N GLY A 3 12.45 1.73 -16.31
CA GLY A 3 12.30 2.75 -15.27
C GLY A 3 12.70 2.17 -13.90
N ALA A 4 13.02 3.05 -12.94
CA ALA A 4 13.30 2.63 -11.58
C ALA A 4 12.16 1.76 -11.01
N PRO A 5 12.46 0.74 -10.16
CA PRO A 5 11.45 -0.16 -9.61
C PRO A 5 10.37 0.64 -8.87
N ARG A 6 9.10 0.40 -9.23
CA ARG A 6 7.94 1.09 -8.67
C ARG A 6 7.25 0.19 -7.64
N HIS A 7 7.08 0.71 -6.42
CA HIS A 7 6.33 0.05 -5.36
C HIS A 7 4.99 0.78 -5.12
N ALA A 8 3.88 0.07 -5.29
CA ALA A 8 2.53 0.55 -4.97
C ALA A 8 2.08 0.08 -3.59
N ILE A 9 1.45 0.96 -2.81
CA ILE A 9 0.70 0.58 -1.61
C ILE A 9 -0.79 0.86 -1.82
N VAL A 10 -1.64 -0.12 -1.52
CA VAL A 10 -3.10 -0.06 -1.71
C VAL A 10 -3.79 -0.17 -0.36
N PHE A 11 -4.29 0.95 0.14
CA PHE A 11 -5.10 0.99 1.35
C PHE A 11 -6.56 0.68 1.06
N GLY A 12 -7.16 -0.21 1.86
CA GLY A 12 -8.53 -0.68 1.61
C GLY A 12 -8.58 -1.81 0.58
N ALA A 13 -7.51 -2.58 0.45
CA ALA A 13 -7.36 -3.62 -0.58
C ALA A 13 -8.44 -4.71 -0.52
N SER A 14 -9.07 -4.94 0.64
CA SER A 14 -10.17 -5.91 0.77
C SER A 14 -11.54 -5.39 0.29
N GLY A 15 -11.67 -4.10 -0.02
CA GLY A 15 -12.91 -3.54 -0.59
C GLY A 15 -12.98 -3.80 -2.10
N LEU A 16 -14.17 -3.73 -2.70
CA LEU A 16 -14.37 -4.07 -4.12
C LEU A 16 -13.39 -3.34 -5.07
N ILE A 17 -13.25 -2.03 -4.90
CA ILE A 17 -12.33 -1.22 -5.73
C ILE A 17 -10.87 -1.54 -5.40
N GLY A 18 -10.53 -1.67 -4.12
CA GLY A 18 -9.17 -2.02 -3.68
C GLY A 18 -8.73 -3.39 -4.19
N TRP A 19 -9.64 -4.35 -4.20
CA TRP A 19 -9.41 -5.69 -4.71
C TRP A 19 -9.12 -5.66 -6.21
N ALA A 20 -9.94 -4.94 -6.97
CA ALA A 20 -9.77 -4.79 -8.41
C ALA A 20 -8.46 -4.09 -8.75
N VAL A 21 -8.08 -3.04 -8.02
CA VAL A 21 -6.79 -2.35 -8.21
C VAL A 21 -5.63 -3.32 -8.00
N VAL A 22 -5.60 -4.08 -6.90
CA VAL A 22 -4.52 -5.05 -6.67
C VAL A 22 -4.47 -6.12 -7.77
N ASP A 23 -5.62 -6.68 -8.19
CA ASP A 23 -5.67 -7.66 -9.29
C ASP A 23 -5.11 -7.08 -10.60
N GLN A 24 -5.49 -5.85 -10.97
CA GLN A 24 -5.01 -5.22 -12.19
C GLN A 24 -3.51 -4.91 -12.14
N LEU A 25 -3.00 -4.43 -11.00
CA LEU A 25 -1.57 -4.20 -10.82
C LEU A 25 -0.78 -5.51 -10.92
N LEU A 26 -1.29 -6.61 -10.37
CA LEU A 26 -0.65 -7.94 -10.48
C LEU A 26 -0.68 -8.51 -11.90
N ARG A 27 -1.63 -8.08 -12.73
CA ARG A 27 -1.70 -8.39 -14.16
C ARG A 27 -0.84 -7.44 -15.01
N SER A 28 0.01 -6.65 -14.37
CA SER A 28 0.92 -5.70 -15.03
C SER A 28 0.18 -4.60 -15.80
N TYR A 29 -0.96 -4.14 -15.29
CA TYR A 29 -1.55 -2.89 -15.77
C TYR A 29 -0.76 -1.67 -15.24
N PRO A 30 -0.64 -0.56 -16.01
CA PRO A 30 -1.09 -0.37 -17.39
C PRO A 30 -0.17 -0.98 -18.45
N GLU A 31 1.05 -1.38 -18.08
CA GLU A 31 2.06 -1.95 -18.97
C GLU A 31 2.96 -2.94 -18.21
N ALA A 32 3.58 -3.87 -18.96
CA ALA A 32 4.52 -4.84 -18.38
C ALA A 32 5.66 -4.13 -17.61
N GLY A 33 5.94 -4.60 -16.39
CA GLY A 33 6.95 -3.97 -15.53
C GLY A 33 6.53 -2.63 -14.92
N ALA A 34 5.22 -2.29 -14.96
CA ALA A 34 4.72 -1.08 -14.33
C ALA A 34 5.03 -1.01 -12.83
N PHE A 35 4.97 -2.14 -12.13
CA PHE A 35 5.30 -2.23 -10.72
C PHE A 35 6.18 -3.45 -10.48
N SER A 36 7.12 -3.32 -9.55
CA SER A 36 7.94 -4.45 -9.09
C SER A 36 7.39 -5.02 -7.79
N LYS A 37 6.74 -4.19 -6.96
CA LYS A 37 6.19 -4.57 -5.66
C LYS A 37 4.83 -3.91 -5.43
N ILE A 38 3.92 -4.65 -4.81
CA ILE A 38 2.58 -4.20 -4.41
C ILE A 38 2.38 -4.59 -2.94
N THR A 39 2.09 -3.61 -2.09
CA THR A 39 1.64 -3.85 -0.72
C THR A 39 0.14 -3.61 -0.61
N ALA A 40 -0.63 -4.67 -0.39
CA ALA A 40 -2.06 -4.61 -0.11
C ALA A 40 -2.30 -4.45 1.39
N VAL A 41 -2.95 -3.37 1.81
CA VAL A 41 -3.25 -3.09 3.22
C VAL A 41 -4.76 -3.20 3.49
N THR A 42 -5.12 -4.05 4.46
CA THR A 42 -6.50 -4.30 4.85
C THR A 42 -6.73 -3.99 6.34
N ASN A 43 -7.87 -3.36 6.66
CA ASN A 43 -8.29 -3.21 8.06
C ASN A 43 -8.83 -4.53 8.62
N ARG A 44 -9.60 -5.26 7.81
CA ARG A 44 -10.03 -6.62 8.15
C ARG A 44 -8.83 -7.56 8.15
N ARG A 45 -8.83 -8.52 9.07
CA ARG A 45 -7.89 -9.66 9.01
C ARG A 45 -8.36 -10.55 7.86
N VAL A 46 -7.52 -10.68 6.84
CA VAL A 46 -7.80 -11.45 5.62
C VAL A 46 -6.57 -12.30 5.36
N GLN A 47 -6.75 -13.58 5.06
CA GLN A 47 -5.67 -14.44 4.61
C GLN A 47 -5.49 -14.34 3.11
N PHE A 48 -4.27 -14.53 2.61
CA PHE A 48 -3.99 -14.46 1.17
C PHE A 48 -4.87 -15.44 0.38
N ALA A 49 -5.05 -16.67 0.88
CA ALA A 49 -5.87 -17.70 0.23
C ALA A 49 -7.34 -17.28 0.04
N GLU A 50 -7.86 -16.40 0.89
CA GLU A 50 -9.23 -15.89 0.83
C GLU A 50 -9.36 -14.67 -0.10
N SER A 51 -8.23 -14.11 -0.54
CA SER A 51 -8.21 -12.92 -1.38
C SER A 51 -8.57 -13.23 -2.83
N HIS A 52 -8.39 -14.46 -3.30
CA HIS A 52 -8.54 -14.84 -4.70
C HIS A 52 -7.68 -14.00 -5.68
N TRP A 53 -6.66 -13.30 -5.20
CA TRP A 53 -5.69 -12.65 -6.09
C TRP A 53 -4.80 -13.69 -6.78
N PRO A 54 -4.28 -13.37 -7.97
CA PRO A 54 -3.34 -14.23 -8.65
C PRO A 54 -2.10 -14.47 -7.78
N GLU A 55 -1.63 -15.72 -7.71
CA GLU A 55 -0.40 -16.04 -6.99
C GLU A 55 0.82 -15.30 -7.59
N PRO A 56 1.82 -14.96 -6.76
CA PRO A 56 3.10 -14.45 -7.22
C PRO A 56 3.73 -15.42 -8.23
N GLY A 57 4.36 -14.89 -9.27
CA GLY A 57 5.04 -15.69 -10.28
C GLY A 57 6.13 -14.89 -10.97
N ALA A 58 7.02 -15.56 -11.72
CA ALA A 58 8.24 -14.97 -12.27
C ALA A 58 8.03 -13.70 -13.13
N ASN A 59 6.85 -13.51 -13.72
CA ASN A 59 6.51 -12.36 -14.57
C ASN A 59 5.48 -11.41 -13.92
N ARG A 60 5.28 -11.48 -12.60
CA ARG A 60 4.36 -10.62 -11.86
C ARG A 60 5.08 -9.82 -10.76
N PRO A 61 4.55 -8.66 -10.39
CA PRO A 61 5.04 -7.93 -9.23
C PRO A 61 4.89 -8.78 -7.95
N GLU A 62 5.78 -8.57 -7.00
CA GLU A 62 5.66 -9.16 -5.66
C GLU A 62 4.41 -8.61 -4.96
N LEU A 63 3.62 -9.49 -4.32
CA LEU A 63 2.45 -9.09 -3.52
C LEU A 63 2.71 -9.32 -2.03
N HIS A 64 2.69 -8.24 -1.24
CA HIS A 64 2.75 -8.29 0.21
C HIS A 64 1.38 -7.92 0.79
N LEU A 65 0.75 -8.82 1.55
CA LEU A 65 -0.51 -8.57 2.24
C LEU A 65 -0.25 -8.19 3.70
N VAL A 66 -0.66 -6.98 4.07
CA VAL A 66 -0.59 -6.45 5.43
C VAL A 66 -2.00 -6.28 5.97
N SER A 67 -2.40 -7.15 6.90
CA SER A 67 -3.77 -7.18 7.42
C SER A 67 -3.89 -6.61 8.83
N GLY A 68 -5.10 -6.18 9.20
CA GLY A 68 -5.40 -5.66 10.54
C GLY A 68 -4.98 -4.21 10.80
N ILE A 69 -4.68 -3.43 9.75
CA ILE A 69 -4.26 -2.02 9.91
C ILE A 69 -5.47 -1.10 9.87
N ASP A 70 -5.82 -0.55 11.02
CA ASP A 70 -6.86 0.47 11.16
C ASP A 70 -6.29 1.88 10.92
N LEU A 71 -6.52 2.42 9.72
CA LEU A 71 -6.07 3.76 9.30
C LEU A 71 -6.82 4.89 10.02
N ARG A 72 -7.92 4.60 10.73
CA ARG A 72 -8.72 5.59 11.45
C ARG A 72 -8.22 5.79 12.88
N ARG A 73 -7.57 4.78 13.45
CA ARG A 73 -7.11 4.78 14.85
C ARG A 73 -5.76 5.48 15.00
N GLY A 74 -5.68 6.35 16.01
CA GLY A 74 -4.46 7.07 16.37
C GLY A 74 -4.18 8.31 15.52
N GLY A 75 -3.20 9.11 15.96
CA GLY A 75 -2.68 10.25 15.19
C GLY A 75 -1.69 9.82 14.10
N GLY A 76 -1.36 10.72 13.17
CA GLY A 76 -0.49 10.43 12.03
C GLY A 76 0.86 9.78 12.38
N GLY A 77 1.50 10.19 13.48
CA GLY A 77 2.75 9.57 13.93
C GLY A 77 2.60 8.14 14.45
N ALA A 78 1.47 7.80 15.09
CA ALA A 78 1.20 6.43 15.52
C ALA A 78 0.92 5.51 14.33
N LEU A 79 0.16 6.01 13.35
CA LEU A 79 -0.08 5.31 12.09
C LEU A 79 1.22 5.10 11.30
N ALA A 80 2.07 6.12 11.20
CA ALA A 80 3.38 6.03 10.54
C ALA A 80 4.23 4.90 11.14
N ARG A 81 4.34 4.84 12.48
CA ARG A 81 5.06 3.74 13.16
C ARG A 81 4.42 2.37 12.95
N SER A 82 3.08 2.31 12.85
CA SER A 82 2.39 1.06 12.57
C SER A 82 2.70 0.54 11.17
N LEU A 83 2.73 1.45 10.18
CA LEU A 83 3.03 1.11 8.80
C LEU A 83 4.51 0.75 8.63
N ASP A 84 5.43 1.50 9.25
CA ASP A 84 6.87 1.25 9.22
C ASP A 84 7.24 -0.15 9.77
N ARG A 85 6.49 -0.64 10.77
CA ARG A 85 6.69 -2.00 11.31
C ARG A 85 6.03 -3.10 10.48
N ALA A 86 4.94 -2.79 9.79
CA ALA A 86 4.10 -3.79 9.16
C ALA A 86 4.35 -3.94 7.66
N VAL A 87 4.82 -2.88 6.99
CA VAL A 87 5.09 -2.83 5.56
C VAL A 87 6.60 -2.92 5.36
N GLU A 88 7.04 -4.05 4.83
CA GLU A 88 8.42 -4.22 4.38
C GLU A 88 8.75 -3.22 3.26
N ASP A 89 9.93 -2.62 3.34
CA ASP A 89 10.42 -1.63 2.37
C ASP A 89 9.47 -0.44 2.14
N ILE A 90 8.74 0.02 3.17
CA ILE A 90 7.80 1.14 3.03
C ILE A 90 8.44 2.41 2.40
N HIS A 91 9.74 2.59 2.60
CA HIS A 91 10.52 3.69 2.04
C HIS A 91 10.65 3.66 0.52
N THR A 92 10.41 2.51 -0.11
CA THR A 92 10.44 2.34 -1.58
C THR A 92 9.10 2.68 -2.23
N VAL A 93 8.04 2.91 -1.44
CA VAL A 93 6.70 3.24 -1.95
C VAL A 93 6.73 4.52 -2.79
N THR A 94 6.39 4.38 -4.07
CA THR A 94 6.29 5.49 -5.01
C THR A 94 4.84 5.88 -5.30
N HIS A 95 3.91 4.93 -5.19
CA HIS A 95 2.50 5.13 -5.53
C HIS A 95 1.59 4.72 -4.36
N VAL A 96 0.61 5.56 -4.04
CA VAL A 96 -0.36 5.32 -2.96
C VAL A 96 -1.77 5.33 -3.55
N PHE A 97 -2.46 4.21 -3.43
CA PHE A 97 -3.90 4.10 -3.72
C PHE A 97 -4.66 4.09 -2.39
N TYR A 98 -5.47 5.11 -2.13
CA TYR A 98 -6.27 5.21 -0.92
C TYR A 98 -7.74 4.96 -1.23
N LEU A 99 -8.25 3.79 -0.85
CA LEU A 99 -9.59 3.31 -1.20
C LEU A 99 -10.41 2.98 0.05
N GLY A 100 -10.23 3.77 1.11
CA GLY A 100 -11.05 3.73 2.32
C GLY A 100 -12.26 4.65 2.20
N THR A 101 -13.45 4.13 2.50
CA THR A 101 -14.63 4.98 2.68
C THR A 101 -14.61 5.55 4.09
N SER A 102 -14.42 6.86 4.20
CA SER A 102 -14.71 7.59 5.43
C SER A 102 -15.27 8.93 5.00
N GLU A 103 -16.43 9.32 5.54
CA GLU A 103 -16.84 10.72 5.50
C GLU A 103 -15.73 11.55 6.17
N THR A 104 -14.98 12.28 5.36
CA THR A 104 -14.15 13.45 5.70
C THR A 104 -12.82 13.36 6.48
N ASP A 105 -12.42 12.27 7.17
CA ASP A 105 -11.19 12.31 8.02
C ASP A 105 -9.97 11.47 7.53
N GLY A 106 -10.16 10.51 6.61
CA GLY A 106 -9.12 9.57 6.21
C GLY A 106 -7.94 10.16 5.42
N MET A 107 -8.23 11.02 4.43
CA MET A 107 -7.20 11.58 3.53
C MET A 107 -6.24 12.55 4.25
N ARG A 108 -6.74 13.35 5.21
CA ARG A 108 -5.90 14.27 6.00
C ARG A 108 -4.84 13.51 6.81
N LYS A 109 -5.18 12.33 7.35
CA LYS A 109 -4.24 11.49 8.11
C LYS A 109 -3.16 10.90 7.22
N VAL A 110 -3.51 10.40 6.03
CA VAL A 110 -2.53 9.84 5.07
C VAL A 110 -1.56 10.91 4.56
N TRP A 111 -2.06 12.11 4.25
CA TRP A 111 -1.18 13.22 3.90
C TRP A 111 -0.26 13.60 5.07
N GLY A 112 -0.79 13.61 6.31
CA GLY A 112 0.00 13.78 7.52
C GLY A 112 1.12 12.74 7.67
N VAL A 113 0.87 11.47 7.33
CA VAL A 113 1.90 10.41 7.32
C VAL A 113 2.96 10.71 6.26
N LYS A 114 2.57 11.06 5.04
CA LYS A 114 3.52 11.41 3.97
C LYS A 114 4.39 12.61 4.35
N GLN A 115 3.81 13.63 4.95
CA GLN A 115 4.53 14.82 5.42
C GLN A 115 5.46 14.51 6.60
N ALA A 116 5.01 13.72 7.58
CA ALA A 116 5.83 13.29 8.70
C ALA A 116 7.01 12.43 8.23
N TYR A 117 6.78 11.52 7.29
CA TYR A 117 7.81 10.69 6.68
C TYR A 117 8.85 11.54 5.92
N ILE A 118 8.41 12.46 5.05
CA ILE A 118 9.31 13.39 4.34
C ILE A 118 10.13 14.25 5.31
N SER A 119 9.51 14.74 6.39
CA SER A 119 10.20 15.58 7.38
C SER A 119 11.22 14.78 8.20
N PHE A 120 10.88 13.55 8.60
CA PHE A 120 11.78 12.66 9.34
C PHE A 120 13.04 12.28 8.56
N HIS A 121 12.92 12.07 7.25
CA HIS A 121 14.05 11.71 6.39
C HIS A 121 14.85 12.92 5.85
N ARG A 122 14.30 14.14 5.91
CA ARG A 122 15.04 15.38 5.62
C ARG A 122 15.94 15.84 6.77
N GLY A 123 15.65 15.45 8.02
CA GLY A 123 16.45 15.83 9.20
C GLY A 123 17.66 14.94 9.48
N ARG A 124 17.98 13.97 8.63
CA ARG A 124 19.16 13.07 8.76
C ARG A 124 20.21 13.28 7.66
N ARG A 125 20.21 14.44 6.99
CA ARG A 125 21.29 14.87 6.12
C ARG A 125 21.94 16.12 6.68
#